data_AF-A0A7S1QDE1-F1
#
_entry.id   AF-A0A7S1QDE1-F1
#
_cell.length_a   1.000
_cell.length_b   1.000
_cell.length_c   1.000
_cell.angle_alpha   90.00
_cell.angle_beta   90.00
_cell.angle_gamma   90.00
#
_symmetry.space_group_name_H-M   'P 1'
#
loop_
_entity.id
_entity.type
_entity.pdbx_description
1 polymer ?
#
loop_
_entity_poly.entity_id
_entity_poly.type
_entity_poly.pdbx_seq_one_letter_code
_entity_poly.pdbx_strand_id
1 'polypeptide(L)'
;PTVMSLETSPEAAEMARDIAAPWQRRCSRRVQGPTLEVVLGSPALAPRSVSVLCAEPYARDCEGQCCDAQLWQHWAQVDALRWSLAERAVLLPRAFRVRCALVACPELWQRRQPVAAPICGVNVSAINRLHPEAGTKERRRSGTKGGIHFRDRFPCSLWQVSHRIVSDVKLLCAVSMEGRFPRRPRSFPVEELKVQTLGSGVHAIATWSEIELSEGQWFSGARVRGFSPRGAPAR
;
A
#
# COMPACT_ATOMS: atom_id res chain seq x y z
N PRO A 1 13.54 41.05 -8.66
CA PRO A 1 14.20 39.72 -8.54
C PRO A 1 13.66 38.79 -9.63
N THR A 2 14.48 38.57 -10.65
CA THR A 2 14.14 37.77 -11.84
C THR A 2 14.13 36.30 -11.45
N VAL A 3 12.94 35.73 -11.26
CA VAL A 3 12.79 34.28 -11.06
C VAL A 3 12.86 33.64 -12.44
N MET A 4 13.99 33.03 -12.77
CA MET A 4 14.11 32.19 -13.95
C MET A 4 13.36 30.88 -13.66
N SER A 5 12.20 30.72 -14.29
CA SER A 5 11.52 29.44 -14.41
C SER A 5 12.43 28.51 -15.19
N LEU A 6 12.97 27.47 -14.55
CA LEU A 6 13.60 26.36 -15.24
C LEU A 6 12.48 25.56 -15.89
N GLU A 7 12.08 26.01 -17.09
CA GLU A 7 11.39 25.17 -18.05
C GLU A 7 12.12 23.83 -18.12
N THR A 8 11.39 22.72 -18.22
CA THR A 8 11.93 21.36 -18.27
C THR A 8 13.13 21.24 -19.21
N SER A 9 14.32 21.41 -18.65
CA SER A 9 15.55 21.11 -19.35
C SER A 9 15.76 19.60 -19.31
N PRO A 10 16.46 19.03 -20.30
CA PRO A 10 16.96 17.66 -20.22
C PRO A 10 17.64 17.36 -18.87
N GLU A 11 18.25 18.38 -18.27
CA GLU A 11 18.93 18.31 -16.97
C GLU A 11 17.95 18.07 -15.81
N ALA A 12 16.73 18.60 -15.84
CA ALA A 12 15.73 18.32 -14.80
C ALA A 12 15.22 16.86 -14.87
N ALA A 13 15.09 16.32 -16.08
CA ALA A 13 14.75 14.92 -16.30
C ALA A 13 15.91 13.98 -15.92
N GLU A 14 17.15 14.39 -16.20
CA GLU A 14 18.36 13.69 -15.78
C GLU A 14 18.53 13.70 -14.26
N MET A 15 18.36 14.86 -13.62
CA MET A 15 18.36 15.01 -12.16
C MET A 15 17.29 14.15 -11.50
N ALA A 16 16.07 14.06 -12.06
CA ALA A 16 15.04 13.17 -11.54
C ALA A 16 15.43 11.68 -11.67
N ARG A 17 16.07 11.28 -12.78
CA ARG A 17 16.63 9.92 -12.93
C ARG A 17 17.74 9.67 -11.92
N ASP A 18 18.60 10.65 -11.66
CA ASP A 18 19.68 10.57 -10.68
C ASP A 18 19.16 10.50 -9.24
N ILE A 19 18.07 11.19 -8.92
CA ILE A 19 17.38 11.10 -7.62
C ILE A 19 16.69 9.73 -7.47
N ALA A 20 16.09 9.21 -8.54
CA ALA A 20 15.44 7.90 -8.57
C ALA A 20 16.45 6.73 -8.57
N ALA A 21 17.66 6.92 -9.08
CA ALA A 21 18.65 5.84 -9.21
C ALA A 21 19.08 5.23 -7.85
N PRO A 22 19.33 6.01 -6.78
CA PRO A 22 19.51 5.50 -5.43
C PRO A 22 18.30 4.73 -4.92
N TRP A 23 17.08 5.03 -5.35
CA TRP A 23 15.88 4.30 -4.93
C TRP A 23 15.79 2.93 -5.61
N GLN A 24 16.03 2.90 -6.92
CA GLN A 24 16.15 1.65 -7.69
C GLN A 24 17.26 0.74 -7.12
N ARG A 25 18.40 1.32 -6.71
CA ARG A 25 19.51 0.61 -6.04
C ARG A 25 19.24 0.31 -4.55
N ARG A 26 18.48 1.17 -3.85
CA ARG A 26 18.08 0.97 -2.45
C ARG A 26 17.12 -0.19 -2.31
N CYS A 27 16.38 -0.60 -3.35
CA CYS A 27 15.64 -1.86 -3.35
C CYS A 27 16.55 -3.10 -3.28
N SER A 28 17.86 -2.99 -3.54
CA SER A 28 18.80 -4.13 -3.60
C SER A 28 20.02 -4.12 -2.63
N ARG A 29 20.45 -3.02 -1.98
CA ARG A 29 21.50 -3.11 -0.92
C ARG A 29 21.48 -2.00 0.15
N ARG A 30 22.02 -2.31 1.34
CA ARG A 30 22.30 -1.37 2.45
C ARG A 30 23.21 -0.23 1.97
N VAL A 31 23.02 0.97 2.52
CA VAL A 31 24.05 1.86 3.09
C VAL A 31 23.39 3.22 3.37
N GLN A 32 23.80 3.84 4.48
CA GLN A 32 23.47 5.23 4.85
C GLN A 32 23.74 6.15 3.66
N GLY A 33 22.72 6.89 3.23
CA GLY A 33 22.77 7.80 2.10
C GLY A 33 21.67 8.86 2.26
N PRO A 34 21.74 9.95 1.48
CA PRO A 34 21.49 11.32 1.92
C PRO A 34 20.14 11.49 2.60
N THR A 35 20.16 12.30 3.66
CA THR A 35 18.99 12.79 4.37
C THR A 35 18.09 13.51 3.37
N LEU A 36 16.88 13.01 3.18
CA LEU A 36 15.84 13.73 2.45
C LEU A 36 15.54 14.98 3.28
N GLU A 37 15.86 16.17 2.78
CA GLU A 37 15.31 17.40 3.34
C GLU A 37 13.81 17.39 3.05
N VAL A 38 13.05 16.98 4.05
CA VAL A 38 11.62 17.12 4.10
C VAL A 38 11.32 18.62 4.13
N VAL A 39 10.99 19.22 2.98
CA VAL A 39 10.41 20.56 2.94
C VAL A 39 8.93 20.44 3.34
N LEU A 40 8.69 20.11 4.60
CA LEU A 40 7.39 20.34 5.23
C LEU A 40 7.32 21.84 5.55
N GLY A 41 6.57 22.57 4.74
CA GLY A 41 6.16 23.94 5.05
C GLY A 41 7.29 24.96 4.99
N SER A 42 7.78 25.26 3.78
CA SER A 42 8.28 26.62 3.54
C SER A 42 7.09 27.51 3.18
N PRO A 43 6.85 28.65 3.86
CA PRO A 43 5.72 29.54 3.59
C PRO A 43 5.77 30.25 2.21
N ALA A 44 6.70 29.87 1.33
CA ALA A 44 6.94 30.53 0.05
C ALA A 44 7.10 29.54 -1.12
N LEU A 45 6.26 28.50 -1.19
CA LEU A 45 6.09 27.84 -2.48
C LEU A 45 5.49 28.87 -3.45
N ALA A 46 6.21 29.18 -4.52
CA ALA A 46 5.68 30.06 -5.55
C ALA A 46 4.85 29.23 -6.54
N PRO A 47 3.87 29.83 -7.23
CA PRO A 47 3.18 29.15 -8.31
C PRO A 47 4.18 28.64 -9.34
N ARG A 48 4.02 27.37 -9.75
CA ARG A 48 4.85 26.72 -10.78
C ARG A 48 6.37 26.70 -10.52
N SER A 49 6.80 26.72 -9.26
CA SER A 49 8.23 26.71 -8.90
C SER A 49 8.82 25.32 -8.64
N VAL A 50 8.00 24.27 -8.56
CA VAL A 50 8.44 22.92 -8.22
C VAL A 50 8.54 22.08 -9.50
N SER A 51 9.76 21.80 -9.95
CA SER A 51 10.03 20.97 -11.13
C SER A 51 10.15 19.48 -10.81
N VAL A 52 10.44 19.12 -9.55
CA VAL A 52 10.52 17.73 -9.09
C VAL A 52 9.87 17.63 -7.71
N LEU A 53 8.91 16.72 -7.56
CA LEU A 53 8.35 16.34 -6.27
C LEU A 53 8.68 14.87 -6.02
N CYS A 54 9.54 14.61 -5.04
CA CYS A 54 9.94 13.26 -4.64
C CYS A 54 9.56 13.03 -3.19
N ALA A 55 8.82 11.97 -2.91
CA ALA A 55 8.48 11.56 -1.56
C ALA A 55 8.54 10.04 -1.40
N GLU A 56 8.97 9.60 -0.22
CA GLU A 56 8.56 8.29 0.27
C GLU A 56 7.12 8.44 0.73
N PRO A 57 6.15 7.72 0.15
CA PRO A 57 4.79 7.71 0.65
C PRO A 57 4.77 6.87 1.93
N TYR A 58 5.52 7.29 2.94
CA TYR A 58 5.55 6.71 4.26
C TYR A 58 5.06 7.78 5.23
N ALA A 59 3.96 7.45 5.90
CA ALA A 59 3.36 8.28 6.92
C ALA A 59 3.19 7.41 8.17
N ARG A 60 3.83 7.81 9.28
CA ARG A 60 3.88 7.02 10.53
C ARG A 60 2.48 6.79 11.13
N ASP A 61 1.57 7.73 10.90
CA ASP A 61 0.15 7.64 11.26
C ASP A 61 -0.63 6.54 10.51
N CYS A 62 -0.06 5.99 9.43
CA CYS A 62 -0.68 4.94 8.63
C CYS A 62 -0.17 3.53 8.92
N GLU A 63 0.70 3.32 9.91
CA GLU A 63 1.25 1.99 10.25
C GLU A 63 0.17 0.97 10.68
N GLY A 64 -0.97 1.45 11.17
CA GLY A 64 -2.14 0.63 11.50
C GLY A 64 -3.17 0.49 10.37
N GLN A 65 -2.94 1.12 9.22
CA GLN A 65 -3.89 1.16 8.10
C GLN A 65 -3.54 0.13 7.01
N CYS A 66 -4.40 0.01 6.00
CA CYS A 66 -4.15 -0.85 4.84
C CYS A 66 -2.91 -0.38 4.06
N CYS A 67 -2.24 -1.31 3.37
CA CYS A 67 -0.96 -1.08 2.68
C CYS A 67 -0.99 0.00 1.57
N ASP A 68 -2.16 0.45 1.16
CA ASP A 68 -2.39 1.47 0.13
C ASP A 68 -2.77 2.85 0.71
N ALA A 69 -3.12 2.94 2.01
CA ALA A 69 -3.59 4.19 2.63
C ALA A 69 -2.59 5.35 2.47
N GLN A 70 -1.30 5.06 2.66
CA GLN A 70 -0.22 6.04 2.52
C GLN A 70 -0.13 6.60 1.10
N LEU A 71 -0.42 5.77 0.08
CA LEU A 71 -0.38 6.17 -1.33
C LEU A 71 -1.58 7.04 -1.70
N TRP A 72 -2.76 6.73 -1.13
CA TRP A 72 -3.95 7.59 -1.28
C TRP A 72 -3.74 8.97 -0.65
N GLN A 73 -3.15 9.02 0.54
CA GLN A 73 -2.82 10.28 1.21
C GLN A 73 -1.76 11.06 0.44
N HIS A 74 -0.73 10.38 -0.07
CA HIS A 74 0.29 11.01 -0.91
C HIS A 74 -0.34 11.63 -2.16
N TRP A 75 -1.24 10.94 -2.84
CA TRP A 75 -1.94 11.50 -4.01
C TRP A 75 -2.72 12.78 -3.67
N ALA A 76 -3.41 12.81 -2.52
CA ALA A 76 -4.10 14.01 -2.06
C ALA A 76 -3.13 15.17 -1.75
N GLN A 77 -1.94 14.88 -1.21
CA GLN A 77 -0.90 15.89 -0.97
C GLN A 77 -0.34 16.45 -2.28
N VAL A 78 -0.06 15.59 -3.27
CA VAL A 78 0.34 16.02 -4.62
C VAL A 78 -0.72 16.94 -5.22
N ASP A 79 -2.01 16.58 -5.10
CA ASP A 79 -3.11 17.38 -5.61
C ASP A 79 -3.19 18.77 -4.93
N ALA A 80 -3.03 18.81 -3.60
CA ALA A 80 -3.01 20.05 -2.83
C ALA A 80 -1.83 20.97 -3.22
N LEU A 81 -0.72 20.40 -3.67
CA LEU A 81 0.48 21.14 -4.12
C LEU A 81 0.45 21.47 -5.62
N ARG A 82 -0.58 21.08 -6.37
CA ARG A 82 -0.60 21.28 -7.84
C ARG A 82 -0.35 22.70 -8.31
N TRP A 83 -0.76 23.70 -7.54
CA TRP A 83 -0.58 25.10 -7.90
C TRP A 83 0.90 25.53 -7.91
N SER A 84 1.75 24.87 -7.11
CA SER A 84 3.19 25.13 -7.07
C SER A 84 4.00 24.24 -8.04
N LEU A 85 3.39 23.19 -8.59
CA LEU A 85 4.03 22.32 -9.57
C LEU A 85 4.18 23.04 -10.92
N ALA A 86 5.36 22.94 -11.52
CA ALA A 86 5.58 23.32 -12.91
C ALA A 86 4.72 22.44 -13.84
N GLU A 87 4.42 22.93 -15.05
CA GLU A 87 3.52 22.23 -16.01
C GLU A 87 3.98 20.81 -16.37
N ARG A 88 5.27 20.55 -16.28
CA ARG A 88 5.90 19.24 -16.55
C ARG A 88 6.72 18.75 -15.36
N ALA A 89 6.27 19.06 -14.15
CA ALA A 89 6.94 18.60 -12.93
C ALA A 89 7.04 17.07 -12.89
N VAL A 90 8.20 16.56 -12.50
CA VAL A 90 8.41 15.12 -12.33
C VAL A 90 7.93 14.71 -10.94
N LEU A 91 7.04 13.72 -10.89
CA LEU A 91 6.47 13.18 -9.65
C LEU A 91 7.07 11.80 -9.35
N LEU A 92 7.58 11.62 -8.14
CA LEU A 92 8.13 10.35 -7.67
C LEU A 92 7.47 9.98 -6.32
N PRO A 93 6.69 8.88 -6.25
CA PRO A 93 6.36 7.96 -7.36
C PRO A 93 5.49 8.62 -8.45
N ARG A 94 5.55 8.11 -9.68
CA ARG A 94 4.75 8.58 -10.83
C ARG A 94 3.31 8.09 -10.77
N ALA A 95 3.15 6.86 -10.31
CA ALA A 95 1.87 6.19 -10.19
C ALA A 95 1.95 5.16 -9.06
N PHE A 96 0.79 4.71 -8.60
CA PHE A 96 0.69 3.48 -7.84
C PHE A 96 -0.48 2.64 -8.32
N ARG A 97 -0.43 1.36 -7.97
CA ARG A 97 -1.51 0.42 -8.23
C ARG A 97 -1.69 -0.55 -7.09
N VAL A 98 -2.91 -1.04 -6.92
CA VAL A 98 -3.24 -2.07 -5.94
C VAL A 98 -3.53 -3.36 -6.69
N ARG A 99 -2.80 -4.41 -6.34
CA ARG A 99 -3.03 -5.76 -6.83
C ARG A 99 -3.72 -6.61 -5.78
N CYS A 100 -4.35 -7.69 -6.22
CA CYS A 100 -4.92 -8.69 -5.34
C CYS A 100 -4.75 -10.11 -5.86
N ALA A 101 -4.86 -11.06 -4.93
CA ALA A 101 -4.98 -12.48 -5.23
C ALA A 101 -5.71 -13.22 -4.10
N LEU A 102 -6.32 -14.35 -4.41
CA LEU A 102 -6.83 -15.29 -3.43
C LEU A 102 -5.65 -16.04 -2.81
N VAL A 103 -5.66 -16.17 -1.48
CA VAL A 103 -4.62 -16.89 -0.74
C VAL A 103 -5.21 -17.98 0.14
N ALA A 104 -4.54 -19.12 0.15
CA ALA A 104 -4.69 -20.13 1.18
C ALA A 104 -3.73 -19.82 2.33
N CYS A 105 -4.28 -19.55 3.52
CA CYS A 105 -3.54 -19.20 4.72
C CYS A 105 -4.31 -19.66 5.97
N PRO A 106 -4.26 -20.96 6.30
CA PRO A 106 -5.06 -21.54 7.38
C PRO A 106 -4.81 -20.89 8.74
N GLU A 107 -3.55 -20.55 9.05
CA GLU A 107 -3.18 -19.94 10.34
C GLU A 107 -3.85 -18.57 10.54
N LEU A 108 -3.82 -17.71 9.51
CA LEU A 108 -4.43 -16.39 9.57
C LEU A 108 -5.96 -16.49 9.63
N TRP A 109 -6.52 -17.46 8.90
CA TRP A 109 -7.95 -17.75 8.95
C TRP A 109 -8.41 -18.14 10.36
N GLN A 110 -7.70 -19.07 11.01
CA GLN A 110 -8.00 -19.55 12.36
C GLN A 110 -7.96 -18.42 13.40
N ARG A 111 -6.96 -17.53 13.32
CA ARG A 111 -6.85 -16.36 14.22
C ARG A 111 -8.05 -15.41 14.16
N ARG A 112 -8.81 -15.45 13.07
CA ARG A 112 -10.00 -14.60 12.86
C ARG A 112 -11.30 -15.41 12.88
N GLN A 113 -11.27 -16.66 13.35
CA GLN A 113 -12.50 -17.41 13.56
C GLN A 113 -13.05 -17.13 14.96
N PRO A 114 -14.39 -17.06 15.12
CA PRO A 114 -15.00 -17.13 16.44
C PRO A 114 -14.53 -18.39 17.17
N VAL A 115 -14.39 -18.30 18.49
CA VAL A 115 -14.10 -19.47 19.34
C VAL A 115 -15.29 -20.42 19.26
N ALA A 116 -15.08 -21.58 18.63
CA ALA A 116 -16.12 -22.57 18.39
C ALA A 116 -16.20 -23.66 19.47
N ALA A 117 -15.15 -23.84 20.27
CA ALA A 117 -15.03 -24.89 21.28
C ALA A 117 -14.37 -24.37 22.57
N PRO A 118 -14.57 -25.05 23.72
CA PRO A 118 -13.86 -24.72 24.96
C PRO A 118 -12.35 -24.80 24.79
N ILE A 119 -11.63 -23.83 25.35
CA ILE A 119 -10.16 -23.80 25.35
C ILE A 119 -9.72 -24.37 26.70
N CYS A 120 -9.01 -25.50 26.67
CA CYS A 120 -8.59 -26.21 27.88
C CYS A 120 -9.76 -26.49 28.86
N GLY A 121 -10.93 -26.83 28.32
CA GLY A 121 -12.14 -27.09 29.12
C GLY A 121 -12.89 -25.84 29.60
N VAL A 122 -12.35 -24.64 29.37
CA VAL A 122 -13.00 -23.38 29.75
C VAL A 122 -13.79 -22.81 28.58
N ASN A 123 -15.08 -22.56 28.80
CA ASN A 123 -15.94 -21.92 27.81
C ASN A 123 -15.68 -20.41 27.78
N VAL A 124 -14.88 -19.97 26.81
CA VAL A 124 -14.59 -18.54 26.58
C VAL A 124 -15.43 -17.92 25.46
N SER A 125 -16.51 -18.59 25.02
CA SER A 125 -17.32 -18.14 23.87
C SER A 125 -17.96 -16.76 24.06
N ALA A 126 -18.06 -16.25 25.30
CA ALA A 126 -18.48 -14.87 25.59
C ALA A 126 -17.59 -13.82 24.90
N ILE A 127 -16.29 -14.10 24.68
CA ILE A 127 -15.38 -13.20 23.97
C ILE A 127 -15.81 -12.96 22.52
N ASN A 128 -16.54 -13.91 21.92
CA ASN A 128 -17.04 -13.76 20.56
C ASN A 128 -18.00 -12.57 20.43
N ARG A 129 -18.60 -12.07 21.52
CA ARG A 129 -19.41 -10.83 21.52
C ARG A 129 -18.59 -9.57 21.25
N LEU A 130 -17.30 -9.60 21.56
CA LEU A 130 -16.35 -8.53 21.27
C LEU A 130 -15.78 -8.63 19.85
N HIS A 131 -16.00 -9.76 19.17
CA HIS A 131 -15.58 -9.91 17.78
C HIS A 131 -16.39 -8.93 16.91
N PRO A 132 -15.77 -8.21 15.96
CA PRO A 132 -16.47 -7.25 15.09
C PRO A 132 -17.69 -7.82 14.36
N GLU A 133 -17.74 -9.15 14.21
CA GLU A 133 -18.84 -9.87 13.57
C GLU A 133 -20.00 -10.23 14.52
N ALA A 134 -19.87 -10.03 15.83
CA ALA A 134 -20.97 -10.27 16.78
C ALA A 134 -22.25 -9.51 16.40
N GLY A 135 -22.10 -8.27 15.89
CA GLY A 135 -23.20 -7.43 15.42
C GLY A 135 -23.65 -7.69 13.97
N THR A 136 -22.92 -8.48 13.18
CA THR A 136 -23.31 -8.76 11.78
C THR A 136 -24.51 -9.72 11.67
N LYS A 137 -24.77 -10.51 12.72
CA LYS A 137 -25.99 -11.33 12.81
C LYS A 137 -27.25 -10.48 13.03
N GLU A 138 -27.16 -9.31 13.68
CA GLU A 138 -28.30 -8.40 13.88
C GLU A 138 -28.66 -7.64 12.60
N ARG A 139 -27.68 -7.24 11.78
CA ARG A 139 -27.95 -6.63 10.45
C ARG A 139 -28.64 -7.58 9.46
N ARG A 140 -28.52 -8.90 9.63
CA ARG A 140 -29.31 -9.87 8.84
C ARG A 140 -30.82 -9.82 9.18
N ARG A 141 -31.21 -9.30 10.36
CA ARG A 141 -32.62 -9.14 10.74
C ARG A 141 -33.25 -7.85 10.17
N SER A 142 -32.47 -6.88 9.70
CA SER A 142 -33.00 -5.61 9.15
C SER A 142 -33.42 -5.66 7.68
N GLY A 143 -33.65 -6.84 7.10
CA GLY A 143 -34.30 -6.98 5.79
C GLY A 143 -33.49 -6.56 4.56
N THR A 144 -32.23 -6.13 4.71
CA THR A 144 -31.38 -5.79 3.57
C THR A 144 -30.88 -7.07 2.92
N LYS A 145 -31.45 -7.40 1.75
CA LYS A 145 -31.14 -8.60 0.96
C LYS A 145 -29.62 -8.82 0.80
N GLY A 146 -29.12 -9.91 1.40
CA GLY A 146 -28.20 -10.85 0.76
C GLY A 146 -26.85 -10.36 0.23
N GLY A 147 -26.21 -9.37 0.84
CA GLY A 147 -24.82 -9.03 0.50
C GLY A 147 -23.83 -10.01 1.15
N ILE A 148 -22.82 -10.48 0.39
CA ILE A 148 -21.63 -11.12 0.98
C ILE A 148 -20.91 -10.03 1.79
N HIS A 149 -20.94 -10.15 3.12
CA HIS A 149 -20.22 -9.23 3.99
C HIS A 149 -18.75 -9.63 4.02
N PHE A 150 -17.92 -8.89 3.28
CA PHE A 150 -16.48 -8.97 3.43
C PHE A 150 -16.07 -8.29 4.73
N ARG A 151 -15.13 -8.92 5.45
CA ARG A 151 -14.47 -8.33 6.62
C ARG A 151 -13.64 -7.13 6.17
N ASP A 152 -13.53 -6.12 7.03
CA ASP A 152 -12.60 -5.02 6.78
C ASP A 152 -11.19 -5.55 6.55
N ARG A 153 -10.49 -4.92 5.59
CA ARG A 153 -9.08 -5.17 5.32
C ARG A 153 -8.27 -4.81 6.57
N PHE A 154 -7.20 -5.54 6.81
CA PHE A 154 -6.30 -5.30 7.92
C PHE A 154 -4.85 -5.47 7.45
N PRO A 155 -3.90 -4.70 8.00
CA PRO A 155 -2.49 -4.89 7.71
C PRO A 155 -2.04 -6.26 8.20
N CYS A 156 -1.34 -7.00 7.33
CA CYS A 156 -0.76 -8.29 7.68
C CYS A 156 0.59 -8.47 7.01
N SER A 157 1.59 -8.82 7.80
CA SER A 157 2.90 -9.25 7.34
C SER A 157 2.82 -10.66 6.77
N LEU A 158 2.31 -10.83 5.54
CA LEU A 158 2.14 -12.17 4.94
C LEU A 158 3.46 -12.96 4.84
N TRP A 159 4.62 -12.29 4.77
CA TRP A 159 5.93 -12.94 4.82
C TRP A 159 6.20 -13.74 6.11
N GLN A 160 5.44 -13.48 7.19
CA GLN A 160 5.62 -14.08 8.52
C GLN A 160 4.68 -15.29 8.71
N VAL A 161 3.85 -15.58 7.72
CA VAL A 161 2.80 -16.61 7.81
C VAL A 161 2.91 -17.51 6.59
N SER A 162 2.81 -18.82 6.80
CA SER A 162 2.77 -19.78 5.69
C SER A 162 1.51 -19.54 4.85
N HIS A 163 1.69 -19.23 3.57
CA HIS A 163 0.59 -18.96 2.66
C HIS A 163 0.93 -19.38 1.23
N ARG A 164 -0.11 -19.60 0.44
CA ARG A 164 -0.01 -19.91 -0.98
C ARG A 164 -1.02 -19.08 -1.76
N ILE A 165 -0.59 -18.52 -2.89
CA ILE A 165 -1.50 -17.90 -3.86
C ILE A 165 -2.25 -19.01 -4.61
N VAL A 166 -3.57 -18.93 -4.64
CA VAL A 166 -4.46 -19.95 -5.22
C VAL A 166 -5.32 -19.42 -6.36
N SER A 167 -5.06 -18.19 -6.82
CA SER A 167 -5.67 -17.59 -8.00
C SER A 167 -4.62 -16.92 -8.88
N ASP A 168 -5.06 -16.41 -10.02
CA ASP A 168 -4.35 -15.38 -10.74
C ASP A 168 -4.27 -14.06 -9.93
N VAL A 169 -3.29 -13.24 -10.28
CA VAL A 169 -3.12 -11.90 -9.71
C VAL A 169 -3.88 -10.90 -10.57
N LYS A 170 -4.74 -10.09 -9.95
CA LYS A 170 -5.52 -9.05 -10.62
C LYS A 170 -5.10 -7.65 -10.18
N LEU A 171 -5.42 -6.68 -11.03
CA LEU A 171 -5.25 -5.26 -10.78
C LEU A 171 -6.58 -4.70 -10.29
N LEU A 172 -6.64 -4.24 -9.04
CA LEU A 172 -7.86 -3.63 -8.49
C LEU A 172 -7.99 -2.16 -8.91
N CYS A 173 -6.88 -1.44 -8.89
CA CYS A 173 -6.86 -0.04 -9.31
C CYS A 173 -5.44 0.39 -9.71
N ALA A 174 -5.38 1.38 -10.60
CA ALA A 174 -4.15 2.08 -10.97
C ALA A 174 -4.42 3.59 -10.98
N VAL A 175 -3.49 4.36 -10.45
CA VAL A 175 -3.62 5.80 -10.25
C VAL A 175 -2.32 6.47 -10.68
N SER A 176 -2.42 7.40 -11.62
CA SER A 176 -1.33 8.31 -11.96
C SER A 176 -1.36 9.53 -11.05
N MET A 177 -0.19 9.92 -10.51
CA MET A 177 -0.04 11.14 -9.71
C MET A 177 -0.28 12.41 -10.54
N GLU A 178 -0.10 12.34 -11.86
CA GLU A 178 -0.42 13.44 -12.78
C GLU A 178 -1.94 13.72 -12.82
N GLY A 179 -2.77 12.71 -12.55
CA GLY A 179 -4.23 12.83 -12.51
C GLY A 179 -4.74 13.48 -11.23
N ARG A 180 -5.76 14.35 -11.32
CA ARG A 180 -6.30 15.06 -10.14
C ARG A 180 -6.95 14.11 -9.15
N PHE A 181 -6.81 14.42 -7.86
CA PHE A 181 -7.52 13.68 -6.82
C PHE A 181 -9.05 13.84 -7.02
N PRO A 182 -9.82 12.74 -6.97
CA PRO A 182 -11.23 12.80 -7.30
C PRO A 182 -12.03 13.54 -6.23
N ARG A 183 -12.82 14.54 -6.64
CA ARG A 183 -13.73 15.28 -5.74
C ARG A 183 -14.98 14.48 -5.34
N ARG A 184 -15.24 13.37 -6.03
CA ARG A 184 -16.39 12.49 -5.81
C ARG A 184 -15.90 11.05 -5.66
N PRO A 185 -16.62 10.20 -4.91
CA PRO A 185 -16.31 8.79 -4.84
C PRO A 185 -16.18 8.19 -6.24
N ARG A 186 -15.13 7.38 -6.45
CA ARG A 186 -14.90 6.63 -7.69
C ARG A 186 -14.96 5.14 -7.41
N SER A 187 -15.56 4.42 -8.33
CA SER A 187 -15.46 2.96 -8.41
C SER A 187 -14.44 2.56 -9.47
N PHE A 188 -13.76 1.45 -9.22
CA PHE A 188 -12.94 0.76 -10.20
C PHE A 188 -13.71 -0.43 -10.77
N PRO A 189 -13.32 -0.96 -11.94
CA PRO A 189 -13.95 -2.14 -12.52
C PRO A 189 -13.99 -3.32 -11.54
N VAL A 190 -15.03 -4.14 -11.66
CA VAL A 190 -15.14 -5.37 -10.90
C VAL A 190 -14.23 -6.42 -11.54
N GLU A 191 -13.34 -6.99 -10.75
CA GLU A 191 -12.45 -8.07 -11.17
C GLU A 191 -12.93 -9.41 -10.65
N GLU A 192 -12.88 -10.43 -11.50
CA GLU A 192 -13.18 -11.82 -11.14
C GLU A 192 -11.86 -12.57 -10.86
N LEU A 193 -11.75 -13.15 -9.66
CA LEU A 193 -10.63 -13.99 -9.27
C LEU A 193 -11.01 -15.46 -9.40
N LYS A 194 -10.25 -16.22 -10.21
CA LYS A 194 -10.53 -17.64 -10.44
C LYS A 194 -9.61 -18.51 -9.59
N VAL A 195 -10.20 -19.43 -8.83
CA VAL A 195 -9.44 -20.41 -8.05
C VAL A 195 -8.79 -21.40 -9.00
N GLN A 196 -7.45 -21.46 -8.98
CA GLN A 196 -6.67 -22.37 -9.81
C GLN A 196 -6.48 -23.73 -9.15
N THR A 197 -6.50 -23.79 -7.82
CA THR A 197 -6.25 -25.02 -7.05
C THR A 197 -7.37 -25.27 -6.04
N LEU A 198 -8.09 -26.38 -6.20
CA LEU A 198 -9.27 -26.71 -5.39
C LEU A 198 -8.94 -27.33 -4.01
N GLY A 199 -7.69 -27.74 -3.76
CA GLY A 199 -7.34 -28.55 -2.58
C GLY A 199 -7.06 -27.81 -1.28
N SER A 200 -6.64 -26.53 -1.33
CA SER A 200 -6.13 -25.81 -0.15
C SER A 200 -7.13 -24.84 0.49
N GLY A 201 -8.32 -24.71 -0.08
CA GLY A 201 -9.32 -23.71 0.33
C GLY A 201 -8.89 -22.25 0.05
N VAL A 202 -9.87 -21.34 0.05
CA VAL A 202 -9.63 -19.89 -0.02
C VAL A 202 -9.87 -19.30 1.36
N HIS A 203 -8.85 -18.66 1.92
CA HIS A 203 -8.87 -18.17 3.29
C HIS A 203 -8.92 -16.65 3.38
N ALA A 204 -8.29 -15.95 2.43
CA ALA A 204 -8.30 -14.50 2.38
C ALA A 204 -8.12 -13.99 0.95
N ILE A 205 -8.41 -12.70 0.77
CA ILE A 205 -7.97 -11.91 -0.38
C ILE A 205 -6.77 -11.10 0.11
N ALA A 206 -5.60 -11.36 -0.45
CA ALA A 206 -4.41 -10.55 -0.20
C ALA A 206 -4.41 -9.36 -1.14
N THR A 207 -4.09 -8.17 -0.63
CA THR A 207 -3.86 -6.98 -1.43
C THR A 207 -2.48 -6.41 -1.14
N TRP A 208 -1.80 -5.89 -2.15
CA TRP A 208 -0.54 -5.17 -2.00
C TRP A 208 -0.47 -4.03 -3.00
N SER A 209 0.40 -3.07 -2.70
CA SER A 209 0.61 -1.89 -3.52
C SER A 209 1.91 -1.99 -4.30
N GLU A 210 1.92 -1.46 -5.51
CA GLU A 210 3.13 -1.29 -6.33
C GLU A 210 3.24 0.17 -6.74
N ILE A 211 4.45 0.70 -6.78
CA ILE A 211 4.72 2.08 -7.17
C ILE A 211 5.53 2.12 -8.47
N GLU A 212 5.23 3.08 -9.33
CA GLU A 212 5.98 3.33 -10.55
C GLU A 212 7.01 4.42 -10.30
N LEU A 213 8.30 4.09 -10.36
CA LEU A 213 9.38 5.06 -10.15
C LEU A 213 9.89 5.65 -11.46
N SER A 214 9.81 4.88 -12.55
CA SER A 214 10.09 5.33 -13.91
C SER A 214 9.10 4.65 -14.85
N GLU A 215 8.97 5.16 -16.08
CA GLU A 215 7.96 4.69 -17.02
C GLU A 215 8.06 3.18 -17.25
N GLY A 216 6.98 2.47 -16.96
CA GLY A 216 6.88 1.02 -17.07
C GLY A 216 7.59 0.24 -15.96
N GLN A 217 8.34 0.89 -15.07
CA GLN A 217 9.07 0.24 -13.99
C GLN A 217 8.30 0.29 -12.67
N TRP A 218 7.62 -0.82 -12.41
CA TRP A 218 6.82 -1.04 -11.21
C TRP A 218 7.62 -1.77 -10.13
N PHE A 219 7.57 -1.23 -8.91
CA PHE A 219 8.27 -1.77 -7.75
C PHE A 219 7.25 -2.19 -6.69
N SER A 220 7.41 -3.43 -6.21
CA SER A 220 6.75 -3.97 -5.03
C SER A 220 7.84 -4.47 -4.10
N GLY A 221 7.86 -3.98 -2.87
CA GLY A 221 8.98 -4.21 -1.97
C GLY A 221 8.52 -4.39 -0.54
N ALA A 222 8.73 -5.60 -0.02
CA ALA A 222 8.50 -5.94 1.36
C ALA A 222 9.86 -6.44 1.92
N ARG A 223 10.68 -5.54 2.46
CA ARG A 223 12.00 -5.92 2.99
C ARG A 223 11.88 -6.48 4.39
N VAL A 224 11.92 -7.80 4.50
CA VAL A 224 12.17 -8.46 5.79
C VAL A 224 13.62 -8.17 6.17
N ARG A 225 13.81 -7.39 7.24
CA ARG A 225 15.11 -7.34 7.92
C ARG A 225 15.34 -8.71 8.55
N GLY A 226 15.96 -9.61 7.81
CA GLY A 226 16.56 -10.80 8.41
C GLY A 226 17.58 -10.34 9.43
N PHE A 227 17.28 -10.56 10.71
CA PHE A 227 18.30 -10.49 11.75
C PHE A 227 19.21 -11.70 11.50
N SER A 228 20.32 -11.50 10.81
CA SER A 228 21.39 -12.49 10.84
C SER A 228 21.94 -12.44 12.26
N PRO A 229 21.83 -13.51 13.07
CA PRO A 229 22.55 -13.54 14.33
C PRO A 229 24.04 -13.52 13.98
N ARG A 230 24.67 -12.35 14.10
CA ARG A 230 26.13 -12.28 14.17
C ARG A 230 26.50 -12.91 15.50
N GLY A 231 27.12 -14.09 15.45
CA GLY A 231 27.68 -14.76 16.61
C GLY A 231 27.04 -16.10 16.95
N ALA A 232 27.05 -17.04 16.01
CA ALA A 232 27.23 -18.43 16.41
C ALA A 232 28.74 -18.70 16.36
N PRO A 233 29.42 -19.00 17.49
CA PRO A 233 30.81 -19.43 17.43
C PRO A 233 30.88 -20.73 16.62
N ALA A 234 31.84 -20.78 15.69
CA ALA A 234 32.19 -22.01 14.99
C ALA A 234 32.56 -23.07 16.03
N ARG A 235 32.02 -24.28 15.87
CA ARG A 235 32.49 -25.47 16.59
C ARG A 235 33.86 -25.89 16.09
#